data_AF-A0A1B2HKQ2-F1
#
_entry.id   AF-A0A1B2HKQ2-F1
#
_cell.length_a   1.000
_cell.length_b   1.000
_cell.length_c   1.000
_cell.angle_alpha   90.00
_cell.angle_beta   90.00
_cell.angle_gamma   90.00
#
_symmetry.space_group_name_H-M   'P 1'
#
loop_
_entity.id
_entity.type
_entity.pdbx_description
1 polymer ?
#
loop_
_entity_poly.entity_id
_entity_poly.type
_entity_poly.pdbx_seq_one_letter_code
_entity_poly.pdbx_strand_id
1 'polypeptide(L)'
;MSGGIFVSYRKNHKGGRRGHALVVDAFIERLRAHFGAEKVYADTGLVAGDHYPTMLRSWLADCEVMLVFIHDEWLADLVERKDDRDWVRYEIRKALERGIYVLPVLLDKATLPKKDDLKEDFPDIEELGNQQYWPINFGKWQYSGGELIRLLEGRVARDELPVPHRPDPVAPRSVVPVVLAALLGLAAPWPLVHLLVAEAELRPVLLVALALALVFPLVLPLATVAVVHAGRRRLDESDKHLAALAHDQKVNATVGLFVAGMGAFVLFISNLVSWQWQLLAVAVIVGFAVLEGDRWMRDQRNGERWPYPRLAPNPAAVRGALAHVERFMSERRPLLTRAQREQVEFALAQVEWAVDRLAELCALSRWDWWRRSAVWLPAVHLLLLASVVGCAVGAVVEGAGSYTWLLVAAVVAAVACHLVTVDRAHRLQRWRRRVVVDATPAEVERLRKVLAEISIPPAARQETEG
;
A
#
# COMPACT_ATOMS: atom_id res chain seq x y z
N MET A 1 26.37 5.48 11.03
CA MET A 1 27.12 6.42 10.17
C MET A 1 26.08 7.06 9.28
N SER A 2 25.87 8.37 9.41
CA SER A 2 24.73 9.10 8.85
C SER A 2 25.18 10.14 7.82
N GLY A 3 26.35 9.95 7.21
CA GLY A 3 26.91 10.93 6.28
C GLY A 3 26.20 10.99 4.94
N GLY A 4 26.35 12.11 4.24
CA GLY A 4 25.79 12.36 2.92
C GLY A 4 26.80 12.18 1.77
N ILE A 5 26.29 12.33 0.55
CA ILE A 5 27.04 12.34 -0.70
C ILE A 5 27.10 13.79 -1.19
N PHE A 6 28.31 14.31 -1.37
CA PHE A 6 28.54 15.60 -2.00
C PHE A 6 28.92 15.40 -3.48
N VAL A 7 28.19 16.03 -4.40
CA VAL A 7 28.41 15.94 -5.85
C VAL A 7 29.00 17.25 -6.37
N SER A 8 30.27 17.18 -6.77
CA SER A 8 31.01 18.30 -7.37
C SER A 8 31.15 18.10 -8.87
N TYR A 9 30.76 19.11 -9.65
CA TYR A 9 30.81 19.09 -11.11
C TYR A 9 30.81 20.49 -11.70
N ARG A 10 31.37 20.63 -12.92
CA ARG A 10 31.41 21.91 -13.65
C ARG A 10 30.17 22.04 -14.53
N LYS A 11 29.33 23.06 -14.31
CA LYS A 11 28.08 23.29 -15.08
C LYS A 11 28.27 23.97 -16.44
N ASN A 12 29.18 24.93 -16.51
CA ASN A 12 29.30 25.88 -17.62
C ASN A 12 30.68 25.78 -18.27
N HIS A 13 30.70 25.80 -19.59
CA HIS A 13 31.89 25.93 -20.45
C HIS A 13 31.58 26.96 -21.55
N LYS A 14 32.47 27.92 -21.81
CA LYS A 14 32.29 28.98 -22.82
C LYS A 14 30.91 29.69 -22.78
N GLY A 15 30.41 29.98 -21.58
CA GLY A 15 29.18 30.76 -21.39
C GLY A 15 27.86 29.99 -21.59
N GLY A 16 27.87 28.67 -21.81
CA GLY A 16 26.67 27.84 -21.95
C GLY A 16 26.68 26.58 -21.08
N ARG A 17 25.48 26.07 -20.73
CA ARG A 17 25.32 24.76 -20.09
C ARG A 17 25.53 23.67 -21.14
N ARG A 18 26.46 22.75 -20.88
CA ARG A 18 26.74 21.61 -21.78
C ARG A 18 25.87 20.39 -21.48
N GLY A 19 25.81 19.46 -22.44
CA GLY A 19 25.07 18.21 -22.31
C GLY A 19 25.50 17.33 -21.14
N HIS A 20 26.77 17.38 -20.71
CA HIS A 20 27.24 16.61 -19.55
C HIS A 20 26.58 17.05 -18.25
N ALA A 21 26.27 18.35 -18.07
CA ALA A 21 25.61 18.85 -16.89
C ALA A 21 24.19 18.26 -16.73
N LEU A 22 23.48 18.04 -17.84
CA LEU A 22 22.17 17.35 -17.82
C LEU A 22 22.32 15.88 -17.38
N VAL A 23 23.40 15.23 -17.77
CA VAL A 23 23.70 13.85 -17.37
C VAL A 23 24.01 13.78 -15.86
N VAL A 24 24.79 14.73 -15.35
CA VAL A 24 25.08 14.83 -13.90
C VAL A 24 23.81 15.17 -13.11
N ASP A 25 22.99 16.12 -13.58
CA ASP A 25 21.71 16.46 -12.95
C ASP A 25 20.79 15.23 -12.89
N ALA A 26 20.69 14.45 -13.97
CA ALA A 26 19.93 13.19 -13.99
C ALA A 26 20.49 12.15 -13.01
N PHE A 27 21.81 12.14 -12.77
CA PHE A 27 22.42 11.26 -11.76
C PHE A 27 22.15 11.74 -10.34
N ILE A 28 22.21 13.05 -10.09
CA ILE A 28 21.88 13.64 -8.80
C ILE A 28 20.44 13.26 -8.42
N GLU A 29 19.49 13.39 -9.34
CA GLU A 29 18.11 12.96 -9.10
C GLU A 29 18.01 11.46 -8.83
N ARG A 30 18.81 10.63 -9.53
CA ARG A 30 18.89 9.19 -9.25
C ARG A 30 19.48 8.88 -7.87
N LEU A 31 20.50 9.64 -7.44
CA LEU A 31 21.10 9.50 -6.10
C LEU A 31 20.11 9.95 -5.02
N ARG A 32 19.43 11.09 -5.20
CA ARG A 32 18.41 11.60 -4.26
C ARG A 32 17.26 10.62 -4.11
N ALA A 33 16.77 10.07 -5.23
CA ALA A 33 15.72 9.04 -5.22
C ALA A 33 16.15 7.76 -4.48
N HIS A 34 17.46 7.52 -4.30
CA HIS A 34 18.00 6.28 -3.73
C HIS A 34 18.48 6.41 -2.29
N PHE A 35 19.16 7.51 -1.96
CA PHE A 35 19.76 7.77 -0.65
C PHE A 35 18.91 8.68 0.23
N GLY A 36 17.96 9.43 -0.35
CA GLY A 36 17.23 10.51 0.31
C GLY A 36 17.70 11.87 -0.20
N ALA A 37 16.77 12.82 -0.35
CA ALA A 37 17.07 14.14 -0.90
C ALA A 37 17.96 14.97 0.05
N GLU A 38 17.78 14.75 1.35
CA GLU A 38 18.52 15.34 2.46
C GLU A 38 19.95 14.84 2.59
N LYS A 39 20.28 13.69 1.98
CA LYS A 39 21.63 13.08 2.00
C LYS A 39 22.45 13.35 0.75
N VAL A 40 21.89 13.96 -0.29
CA VAL A 40 22.60 14.21 -1.55
C VAL A 40 22.66 15.71 -1.81
N TYR A 41 23.84 16.25 -1.55
CA TYR A 41 24.17 17.64 -1.79
C TYR A 41 24.86 17.75 -3.15
N ALA A 42 24.42 18.69 -3.96
CA ALA A 42 25.08 19.00 -5.23
C ALA A 42 25.24 20.50 -5.30
N ASP A 43 26.40 20.97 -5.76
CA ASP A 43 26.54 22.40 -6.05
C ASP A 43 25.67 22.74 -7.27
N THR A 44 24.43 23.17 -7.02
CA THR A 44 23.49 23.55 -8.07
C THR A 44 23.69 24.98 -8.59
N GLY A 45 24.67 25.72 -8.08
CA GLY A 45 24.70 27.18 -8.22
C GLY A 45 23.69 27.79 -7.26
N LEU A 46 24.13 28.80 -6.51
CA LEU A 46 23.35 29.48 -5.48
C LEU A 46 22.03 30.09 -5.97
N VAL A 47 21.09 30.22 -5.02
CA VAL A 47 20.03 31.22 -5.09
C VAL A 47 20.65 32.60 -4.84
N ALA A 48 20.23 33.63 -5.58
CA ALA A 48 20.75 34.99 -5.39
C ALA A 48 20.53 35.47 -3.94
N GLY A 49 21.61 35.76 -3.20
CA GLY A 49 21.57 36.30 -1.83
C GLY A 49 22.28 35.46 -0.75
N ASP A 50 22.65 34.22 -1.04
CA ASP A 50 23.29 33.33 -0.04
C ASP A 50 24.78 33.60 0.17
N HIS A 51 25.22 33.57 1.44
CA HIS A 51 26.65 33.55 1.81
C HIS A 51 27.23 32.14 1.59
N TYR A 52 27.67 31.87 0.35
CA TYR A 52 28.24 30.61 -0.15
C TYR A 52 29.20 29.84 0.81
N PRO A 53 30.12 30.47 1.56
CA PRO A 53 31.11 29.72 2.34
C PRO A 53 30.54 28.96 3.54
N THR A 54 29.37 29.34 4.08
CA THR A 54 28.82 28.73 5.30
C THR A 54 28.07 27.44 4.99
N MET A 55 27.23 27.46 3.95
CA MET A 55 26.41 26.31 3.54
C MET A 55 27.26 25.20 2.92
N LEU A 56 28.29 25.56 2.15
CA LEU A 56 29.25 24.60 1.61
C LEU A 56 30.07 23.92 2.73
N ARG A 57 30.43 24.67 3.78
CA ARG A 57 31.14 24.12 4.95
C ARG A 57 30.29 23.14 5.75
N SER A 58 28.99 23.39 5.90
CA SER A 58 28.08 22.45 6.55
C SER A 58 27.92 21.17 5.73
N TRP A 59 27.74 21.26 4.41
CA TRP A 59 27.63 20.07 3.57
C TRP A 59 28.92 19.23 3.56
N LEU A 60 30.08 19.87 3.49
CA LEU A 60 31.37 19.19 3.62
C LEU A 60 31.65 18.69 5.05
N ALA A 61 30.88 19.11 6.07
CA ALA A 61 31.02 18.59 7.44
C ALA A 61 30.23 17.29 7.61
N ASP A 62 29.07 17.19 6.96
CA ASP A 62 28.17 16.04 7.08
C ASP A 62 28.36 15.01 5.94
N CYS A 63 29.33 15.25 5.05
CA CYS A 63 29.64 14.40 3.90
C CYS A 63 30.64 13.28 4.25
N GLU A 64 30.31 12.04 3.89
CA GLU A 64 31.23 10.89 3.96
C GLU A 64 31.85 10.56 2.59
N VAL A 65 31.18 10.93 1.49
CA VAL A 65 31.64 10.66 0.13
C VAL A 65 31.49 11.89 -0.76
N MET A 66 32.57 12.28 -1.44
CA MET A 66 32.56 13.29 -2.49
C MET A 66 32.69 12.62 -3.87
N LEU A 67 31.70 12.82 -4.74
CA LEU A 67 31.77 12.45 -6.15
C LEU A 67 32.26 13.65 -6.97
N VAL A 68 33.34 13.47 -7.73
CA VAL A 68 33.88 14.51 -8.62
C VAL A 68 33.62 14.10 -10.06
N PHE A 69 32.62 14.70 -10.71
CA PHE A 69 32.32 14.40 -12.11
C PHE A 69 33.27 15.13 -13.05
N ILE A 70 33.96 14.36 -13.88
CA ILE A 70 34.96 14.82 -14.84
C ILE A 70 34.42 14.55 -16.25
N HIS A 71 34.25 15.61 -17.04
CA HIS A 71 33.94 15.55 -18.46
C HIS A 71 35.21 15.73 -19.31
N ASP A 72 35.09 15.51 -20.62
CA ASP A 72 36.18 15.56 -21.59
C ASP A 72 36.96 16.89 -21.62
N GLU A 73 36.30 18.01 -21.30
CA GLU A 73 36.91 19.35 -21.27
C GLU A 73 37.12 19.92 -19.85
N TRP A 74 37.10 19.06 -18.83
CA TRP A 74 37.20 19.50 -17.43
C TRP A 74 38.49 20.26 -17.10
N LEU A 75 39.62 19.85 -17.67
CA LEU A 75 40.90 20.55 -17.51
C LEU A 75 40.95 21.88 -18.26
N ALA A 76 40.33 21.95 -19.45
CA ALA A 76 40.25 23.20 -20.19
C ALA A 76 39.46 24.25 -19.40
N ASP A 77 38.37 23.82 -18.75
CA ASP A 77 37.57 24.67 -17.85
C ASP A 77 38.36 25.15 -16.63
N LEU A 78 39.24 24.32 -16.07
CA LEU A 78 40.11 24.69 -14.95
C LEU A 78 41.11 25.77 -15.39
N VAL A 79 41.77 25.58 -16.53
CA VAL A 79 42.79 26.52 -17.05
C VAL A 79 42.19 27.86 -17.48
N GLU A 80 40.96 27.88 -17.98
CA GLU A 80 40.26 29.13 -18.33
C GLU A 80 39.92 29.97 -17.07
N ARG A 81 39.66 29.30 -15.94
CA ARG A 81 39.32 29.91 -14.66
C ARG A 81 40.58 30.16 -13.82
N LYS A 82 41.43 31.09 -14.31
CA LYS A 82 42.72 31.50 -13.71
C LYS A 82 42.69 32.18 -12.33
N ASP A 83 41.62 32.03 -11.55
CA ASP A 83 41.46 32.76 -10.29
C ASP A 83 41.43 31.81 -9.09
N ASP A 84 41.89 32.28 -7.92
CA ASP A 84 41.87 31.56 -6.63
C ASP A 84 40.45 31.21 -6.12
N ARG A 85 39.44 31.41 -6.99
CA ARG A 85 38.00 31.28 -6.77
C ARG A 85 37.37 30.18 -7.62
N ASP A 86 38.13 29.17 -8.04
CA ASP A 86 37.53 27.93 -8.55
C ASP A 86 36.93 27.13 -7.38
N TRP A 87 35.61 27.13 -7.32
CA TRP A 87 34.86 26.45 -6.26
C TRP A 87 34.99 24.93 -6.30
N VAL A 88 35.01 24.32 -7.48
CA VAL A 88 35.20 22.87 -7.63
C VAL A 88 36.58 22.49 -7.07
N ARG A 89 37.59 23.29 -7.39
CA ARG A 89 38.95 23.12 -6.84
C ARG A 89 38.97 23.29 -5.31
N TYR A 90 38.32 24.34 -4.80
CA TYR A 90 38.22 24.59 -3.36
C TYR A 90 37.55 23.43 -2.61
N GLU A 91 36.46 22.89 -3.15
CA GLU A 91 35.74 21.73 -2.61
C GLU A 91 36.61 20.49 -2.55
N ILE A 92 37.29 20.16 -3.66
CA ILE A 92 38.18 18.99 -3.76
C ILE A 92 39.28 19.08 -2.70
N ARG A 93 39.98 20.23 -2.64
CA ARG A 93 41.01 20.48 -1.64
C ARG A 93 40.47 20.30 -0.21
N LYS A 94 39.30 20.87 0.10
CA LYS A 94 38.70 20.75 1.44
C LYS A 94 38.27 19.33 1.79
N ALA A 95 37.80 18.57 0.81
CA ALA A 95 37.44 17.18 1.01
C ALA A 95 38.67 16.30 1.28
N LEU A 96 39.73 16.49 0.49
CA LEU A 96 41.02 15.82 0.69
C LEU A 96 41.65 16.15 2.05
N GLU A 97 41.68 17.43 2.44
CA GLU A 97 42.17 17.88 3.76
C GLU A 97 41.41 17.24 4.93
N ARG A 98 40.13 16.91 4.74
CA ARG A 98 39.27 16.29 5.77
C ARG A 98 39.29 14.76 5.74
N GLY A 99 39.98 14.13 4.79
CA GLY A 99 39.95 12.69 4.59
C GLY A 99 38.58 12.15 4.16
N ILE A 100 37.75 12.98 3.52
CA ILE A 100 36.50 12.53 2.90
C ILE A 100 36.85 11.55 1.76
N TYR A 101 36.02 10.53 1.56
CA TYR A 101 36.22 9.61 0.44
C TYR A 101 35.90 10.32 -0.89
N VAL A 102 36.93 10.82 -1.56
CA VAL A 102 36.82 11.44 -2.87
C VAL A 102 36.86 10.35 -3.94
N LEU A 103 35.87 10.35 -4.83
CA LEU A 103 35.75 9.41 -5.94
C LEU A 103 35.60 10.20 -7.25
N PRO A 104 36.64 10.22 -8.10
CA PRO A 104 36.54 10.72 -9.46
C PRO A 104 35.56 9.86 -10.29
N VAL A 105 34.63 10.52 -10.98
CA VAL A 105 33.65 9.88 -11.86
C VAL A 105 33.85 10.41 -13.28
N LEU A 106 34.39 9.57 -14.17
CA LEU A 106 34.69 9.94 -15.56
C LEU A 106 33.45 9.78 -16.43
N LEU A 107 33.07 10.83 -17.16
CA LEU A 107 31.96 10.81 -18.10
C LEU A 107 32.46 10.49 -19.52
N ASP A 108 31.99 9.37 -20.06
CA ASP A 108 32.25 8.92 -21.43
C ASP A 108 33.75 8.87 -21.78
N LYS A 109 34.25 9.77 -22.62
CA LYS A 109 35.65 9.83 -23.06
C LYS A 109 36.57 10.63 -22.14
N ALA A 110 36.07 11.09 -20.98
CA ALA A 110 36.87 11.85 -20.04
C ALA A 110 38.05 11.03 -19.51
N THR A 111 39.16 11.71 -19.23
CA THR A 111 40.37 11.13 -18.65
C THR A 111 40.70 11.82 -17.32
N LEU A 112 41.32 11.09 -16.40
CA LEU A 112 41.84 11.69 -15.17
C LEU A 112 42.92 12.74 -15.51
N PRO A 113 42.96 13.86 -14.76
CA PRO A 113 44.10 14.77 -14.78
C PRO A 113 45.41 14.05 -14.47
N LYS A 114 46.44 14.24 -15.29
CA LYS A 114 47.80 13.82 -14.96
C LYS A 114 48.67 15.04 -14.69
N LYS A 115 49.76 14.82 -13.96
CA LYS A 115 50.76 15.86 -13.65
C LYS A 115 51.21 16.63 -14.91
N ASP A 116 51.47 15.91 -16.01
CA ASP A 116 51.94 16.49 -17.27
C ASP A 116 50.87 17.33 -18.01
N ASP A 117 49.59 17.12 -17.70
CA ASP A 117 48.47 17.86 -18.30
C ASP A 117 48.20 19.19 -17.57
N LEU A 118 48.74 19.36 -16.37
CA LEU A 118 48.56 20.55 -15.53
C LEU A 118 49.60 21.61 -15.90
N LYS A 119 49.16 22.72 -16.51
CA LYS A 119 50.03 23.84 -16.91
C LYS A 119 50.57 24.65 -15.73
N GLU A 120 50.00 24.48 -14.54
CA GLU A 120 50.29 25.18 -13.29
C GLU A 120 50.28 24.17 -12.13
N ASP A 121 50.92 24.50 -11.01
CA ASP A 121 51.03 23.63 -9.84
C ASP A 121 49.70 23.54 -9.07
N PHE A 122 48.94 22.48 -9.33
CA PHE A 122 47.66 22.18 -8.68
C PHE A 122 47.75 20.88 -7.88
N PRO A 123 48.34 20.90 -6.66
CA PRO A 123 48.61 19.69 -5.89
C PRO A 123 47.34 18.92 -5.51
N ASP A 124 46.24 19.64 -5.29
CA ASP A 124 44.92 19.08 -5.00
C ASP A 124 44.30 18.34 -6.20
N ILE A 125 44.61 18.78 -7.43
CA ILE A 125 44.15 18.12 -8.66
C ILE A 125 45.09 16.98 -9.06
N GLU A 126 46.40 17.11 -8.79
CA GLU A 126 47.35 16.01 -8.91
C GLU A 126 46.94 14.84 -7.99
N GLU A 127 46.57 15.12 -6.75
CA GLU A 127 46.09 14.11 -5.80
C GLU A 127 44.80 13.43 -6.28
N LEU A 128 43.84 14.20 -6.82
CA LEU A 128 42.64 13.64 -7.45
C LEU A 128 42.99 12.69 -8.62
N GLY A 129 43.99 13.06 -9.42
CA GLY A 129 44.51 12.26 -10.54
C GLY A 129 45.13 10.92 -10.12
N ASN A 130 45.58 10.81 -8.87
CA ASN A 130 46.17 9.59 -8.30
C ASN A 130 45.13 8.63 -7.71
N GLN A 131 43.85 9.01 -7.65
CA GLN A 131 42.78 8.19 -7.08
C GLN A 131 42.21 7.17 -8.08
N GLN A 132 41.67 6.07 -7.55
CA GLN A 132 40.84 5.15 -8.34
C GLN A 132 39.56 5.87 -8.79
N TYR A 133 39.17 5.66 -10.04
CA TYR A 133 38.05 6.36 -10.65
C TYR A 133 36.91 5.41 -11.02
N TRP A 134 35.72 5.97 -11.22
CA TRP A 134 34.55 5.26 -11.72
C TRP A 134 34.14 5.75 -13.12
N PRO A 135 34.20 4.91 -14.17
CA PRO A 135 33.78 5.30 -15.50
C PRO A 135 32.26 5.17 -15.68
N ILE A 136 31.64 6.19 -16.26
CA ILE A 136 30.25 6.16 -16.69
C ILE A 136 30.17 6.37 -18.20
N ASN A 137 29.89 5.28 -18.92
CA ASN A 137 29.71 5.28 -20.36
C ASN A 137 28.25 5.57 -20.72
N PHE A 138 27.98 6.52 -21.61
CA PHE A 138 26.60 6.92 -21.93
C PHE A 138 25.77 5.75 -22.49
N GLY A 139 26.37 4.85 -23.28
CA GLY A 139 25.69 3.64 -23.79
C GLY A 139 25.39 2.56 -22.74
N LYS A 140 26.01 2.63 -21.54
CA LYS A 140 25.82 1.67 -20.43
C LYS A 140 25.44 2.36 -19.12
N TRP A 141 24.93 3.59 -19.20
CA TRP A 141 24.60 4.45 -18.07
C TRP A 141 23.84 3.75 -16.94
N GLN A 142 22.79 3.00 -17.31
CA GLN A 142 21.93 2.31 -16.34
C GLN A 142 22.71 1.32 -15.49
N TYR A 143 23.64 0.60 -16.11
CA TYR A 143 24.47 -0.41 -15.48
C TYR A 143 25.60 0.24 -14.67
N SER A 144 26.44 1.07 -15.29
CA SER A 144 27.58 1.71 -14.61
C SER A 144 27.15 2.63 -13.48
N GLY A 145 26.02 3.34 -13.64
CA GLY A 145 25.43 4.16 -12.59
C GLY A 145 24.81 3.34 -11.45
N GLY A 146 24.25 2.16 -11.76
CA GLY A 146 23.76 1.23 -10.76
C GLY A 146 24.87 0.65 -9.90
N GLU A 147 25.98 0.25 -10.53
CA GLU A 147 27.17 -0.24 -9.82
C GLU A 147 27.84 0.86 -8.96
N LEU A 148 27.90 2.11 -9.44
CA LEU A 148 28.37 3.23 -8.61
C LEU A 148 27.51 3.42 -7.36
N ILE A 149 26.19 3.39 -7.52
CA ILE A 149 25.27 3.47 -6.38
C ILE A 149 25.53 2.35 -5.37
N ARG A 150 25.81 1.12 -5.83
CA ARG A 150 26.18 0.01 -4.93
C ARG A 150 27.48 0.24 -4.18
N LEU A 151 28.50 0.79 -4.84
CA LEU A 151 29.74 1.16 -4.18
C LEU A 151 29.49 2.17 -3.04
N LEU A 152 28.60 3.13 -3.29
CA LEU A 152 28.25 4.18 -2.33
C LEU A 152 27.45 3.66 -1.12
N GLU A 153 26.64 2.61 -1.28
CA GLU A 153 25.92 1.95 -0.18
C GLU A 153 26.84 1.32 0.87
N GLY A 154 28.09 1.02 0.52
CA GLY A 154 29.10 0.56 1.48
C GLY A 154 29.61 1.66 2.41
N ARG A 155 29.30 2.92 2.12
CA ARG A 155 29.82 4.09 2.83
C ARG A 155 28.71 4.92 3.45
N VAL A 156 27.69 5.26 2.67
CA VAL A 156 26.60 6.16 3.10
C VAL A 156 25.37 5.37 3.52
N ALA A 157 24.94 5.57 4.77
CA ALA A 157 23.67 5.00 5.23
C ALA A 157 22.49 5.73 4.58
N ARG A 158 21.49 4.94 4.21
CA ARG A 158 20.31 5.42 3.47
C ARG A 158 19.25 5.99 4.40
N ASP A 159 18.27 6.64 3.82
CA ASP A 159 17.04 7.02 4.51
C ASP A 159 16.48 5.82 5.31
N GLU A 160 16.07 6.05 6.56
CA GLU A 160 15.63 4.97 7.44
C GLU A 160 14.39 4.27 6.84
N LEU A 161 14.39 2.94 6.83
CA LEU A 161 13.17 2.20 6.50
C LEU A 161 12.05 2.66 7.43
N PRO A 162 10.82 2.81 6.93
CA PRO A 162 9.73 3.26 7.76
C PRO A 162 9.52 2.30 8.93
N VAL A 163 9.17 2.84 10.09
CA VAL A 163 8.79 2.00 11.24
C VAL A 163 7.54 1.19 10.86
N PRO A 164 7.57 -0.14 10.99
CA PRO A 164 6.44 -0.97 10.62
C PRO A 164 5.25 -0.68 11.54
N HIS A 165 4.15 -0.20 10.96
CA HIS A 165 2.93 0.10 11.66
C HIS A 165 2.01 -1.12 11.66
N ARG A 166 1.94 -1.78 12.82
CA ARG A 166 1.10 -2.96 13.06
C ARG A 166 -0.24 -2.50 13.61
N PRO A 167 -1.33 -2.49 12.81
CA PRO A 167 -2.63 -2.08 13.32
C PRO A 167 -3.07 -2.97 14.49
N ASP A 168 -3.67 -2.34 15.50
CA ASP A 168 -4.21 -3.04 16.65
C ASP A 168 -5.26 -4.07 16.24
N PRO A 169 -5.36 -5.19 16.98
CA PRO A 169 -6.40 -6.18 16.73
C PRO A 169 -7.77 -5.53 16.86
N VAL A 170 -8.68 -5.86 15.94
CA VAL A 170 -10.08 -5.38 16.01
C VAL A 170 -10.67 -5.85 17.33
N ALA A 171 -10.93 -4.89 18.22
CA ALA A 171 -11.51 -5.14 19.52
C ALA A 171 -12.91 -5.77 19.36
N PRO A 172 -13.30 -6.72 20.22
CA PRO A 172 -14.65 -7.26 20.20
C PRO A 172 -15.63 -6.13 20.49
N ARG A 173 -16.60 -5.94 19.60
CA ARG A 173 -17.59 -4.86 19.75
C ARG A 173 -18.59 -5.21 20.87
N SER A 174 -19.26 -4.18 21.38
CA SER A 174 -20.32 -4.32 22.39
C SER A 174 -21.50 -5.11 21.83
N VAL A 175 -22.10 -5.97 22.66
CA VAL A 175 -23.30 -6.73 22.32
C VAL A 175 -24.59 -5.93 22.53
N VAL A 176 -24.51 -4.76 23.17
CA VAL A 176 -25.67 -3.92 23.50
C VAL A 176 -26.56 -3.61 22.29
N PRO A 177 -26.05 -3.17 21.12
CA PRO A 177 -26.90 -2.91 19.97
C PRO A 177 -27.65 -4.14 19.47
N VAL A 178 -27.05 -5.33 19.63
CA VAL A 178 -27.68 -6.58 19.25
C VAL A 178 -28.78 -6.98 20.23
N VAL A 179 -28.52 -6.83 21.53
CA VAL A 179 -29.53 -7.09 22.57
C VAL A 179 -30.71 -6.13 22.39
N LEU A 180 -30.45 -4.84 22.17
CA LEU A 180 -31.48 -3.85 21.87
C LEU A 180 -32.26 -4.20 20.60
N ALA A 181 -31.60 -4.59 19.53
CA ALA A 181 -32.25 -5.03 18.29
C ALA A 181 -33.18 -6.25 18.52
N ALA A 182 -32.73 -7.24 19.28
CA ALA A 182 -33.54 -8.40 19.62
C ALA A 182 -34.75 -8.04 20.49
N LEU A 183 -34.56 -7.20 21.52
CA LEU A 183 -35.65 -6.73 22.39
C LEU A 183 -36.67 -5.90 21.61
N LEU A 184 -36.22 -4.97 20.77
CA LEU A 184 -37.07 -4.16 19.91
C LEU A 184 -37.85 -5.02 18.92
N GLY A 185 -37.20 -5.99 18.28
CA GLY A 185 -37.88 -6.90 17.36
C GLY A 185 -38.95 -7.73 18.05
N LEU A 186 -38.68 -8.26 19.25
CA LEU A 186 -39.68 -9.02 20.00
C LEU A 186 -40.87 -8.16 20.45
N ALA A 187 -40.61 -6.94 20.92
CA ALA A 187 -41.60 -6.12 21.61
C ALA A 187 -42.42 -5.21 20.68
N ALA A 188 -41.85 -4.71 19.58
CA ALA A 188 -42.48 -3.68 18.74
C ALA A 188 -43.68 -4.15 17.89
N PRO A 189 -43.70 -5.37 17.28
CA PRO A 189 -44.73 -5.71 16.31
C PRO A 189 -46.16 -5.72 16.87
N TRP A 190 -46.35 -6.26 18.07
CA TRP A 190 -47.65 -6.35 18.73
C TRP A 190 -48.30 -4.98 19.00
N PRO A 191 -47.68 -4.06 19.77
CA PRO A 191 -48.26 -2.75 20.04
C PRO A 191 -48.38 -1.91 18.76
N LEU A 192 -47.48 -2.08 17.79
CA LEU A 192 -47.56 -1.36 16.52
C LEU A 192 -48.81 -1.77 15.73
N VAL A 193 -49.13 -3.05 15.65
CA VAL A 193 -50.37 -3.52 15.01
C VAL A 193 -51.60 -3.02 15.78
N HIS A 194 -51.59 -3.05 17.12
CA HIS A 194 -52.67 -2.49 17.94
C HIS A 194 -52.89 -1.00 17.72
N LEU A 195 -51.81 -0.24 17.56
CA LEU A 195 -51.87 1.20 17.31
C LEU A 195 -52.40 1.53 15.92
N LEU A 196 -52.02 0.74 14.92
CA LEU A 196 -52.35 1.00 13.51
C LEU A 196 -53.69 0.40 13.07
N VAL A 197 -54.20 -0.61 13.79
CA VAL A 197 -55.37 -1.41 13.38
C VAL A 197 -56.41 -1.40 14.49
N ALA A 198 -57.50 -0.66 14.25
CA ALA A 198 -58.60 -0.54 15.19
C ALA A 198 -59.46 -1.81 15.24
N GLU A 199 -59.66 -2.52 14.11
CA GLU A 199 -60.48 -3.73 14.08
C GLU A 199 -59.76 -4.93 14.72
N ALA A 200 -60.31 -5.43 15.83
CA ALA A 200 -59.74 -6.57 16.55
C ALA A 200 -59.65 -7.85 15.68
N GLU A 201 -60.60 -8.06 14.77
CA GLU A 201 -60.64 -9.24 13.90
C GLU A 201 -59.48 -9.28 12.88
N LEU A 202 -58.92 -8.13 12.50
CA LEU A 202 -57.86 -8.01 11.50
C LEU A 202 -56.44 -8.15 12.10
N ARG A 203 -56.29 -7.85 13.40
CA ARG A 203 -54.98 -7.88 14.09
C ARG A 203 -54.24 -9.22 14.00
N PRO A 204 -54.85 -10.40 14.30
CA PRO A 204 -54.14 -11.67 14.18
C PRO A 204 -53.73 -11.98 12.74
N VAL A 205 -54.58 -11.65 11.75
CA VAL A 205 -54.30 -11.86 10.33
C VAL A 205 -53.12 -11.02 9.87
N LEU A 206 -53.07 -9.75 10.28
CA LEU A 206 -51.97 -8.84 9.93
C LEU A 206 -50.65 -9.25 10.60
N LEU A 207 -50.68 -9.72 11.85
CA LEU A 207 -49.49 -10.24 12.52
C LEU A 207 -48.96 -11.52 11.84
N VAL A 208 -49.85 -12.42 11.40
CA VAL A 208 -49.47 -13.60 10.60
C VAL A 208 -48.86 -13.18 9.26
N ALA A 209 -49.50 -12.26 8.54
CA ALA A 209 -49.00 -11.75 7.26
C ALA A 209 -47.63 -11.08 7.40
N LEU A 210 -47.45 -10.27 8.46
CA LEU A 210 -46.19 -9.61 8.75
C LEU A 210 -45.09 -10.62 9.11
N ALA A 211 -45.40 -11.64 9.93
CA ALA A 211 -44.46 -12.71 10.25
C ALA A 211 -43.95 -13.41 8.98
N LEU A 212 -44.85 -13.76 8.06
CA LEU A 212 -44.50 -14.39 6.78
C LEU A 212 -43.69 -13.45 5.87
N ALA A 213 -44.08 -12.18 5.77
CA ALA A 213 -43.39 -11.18 4.96
C ALA A 213 -41.96 -10.93 5.45
N LEU A 214 -41.74 -10.91 6.76
CA LEU A 214 -40.42 -10.70 7.37
C LEU A 214 -39.46 -11.88 7.19
N VAL A 215 -39.93 -13.08 6.82
CA VAL A 215 -39.05 -14.19 6.44
C VAL A 215 -38.32 -13.89 5.12
N PHE A 216 -38.98 -13.21 4.17
CA PHE A 216 -38.39 -12.90 2.86
C PHE A 216 -37.05 -12.16 2.91
N PRO A 217 -36.90 -11.02 3.64
CA PRO A 217 -35.62 -10.33 3.73
C PRO A 217 -34.53 -11.15 4.44
N LEU A 218 -34.88 -12.16 5.26
CA LEU A 218 -33.90 -13.09 5.85
C LEU A 218 -33.32 -14.08 4.83
N VAL A 219 -34.03 -14.33 3.72
CA VAL A 219 -33.56 -15.22 2.64
C VAL A 219 -32.49 -14.54 1.77
N LEU A 220 -32.54 -13.21 1.60
CA LEU A 220 -31.58 -12.46 0.78
C LEU A 220 -30.11 -12.64 1.19
N PRO A 221 -29.71 -12.48 2.48
CA PRO A 221 -28.32 -12.70 2.87
C PRO A 221 -27.93 -14.17 2.77
N LEU A 222 -28.85 -15.11 3.02
CA LEU A 222 -28.62 -16.53 2.79
C LEU A 222 -28.30 -16.82 1.32
N ALA A 223 -29.12 -16.31 0.41
CA ALA A 223 -28.94 -16.45 -1.04
C ALA A 223 -27.62 -15.84 -1.49
N THR A 224 -27.27 -14.66 -0.97
CA THR A 224 -26.00 -13.99 -1.26
C THR A 224 -24.81 -14.85 -0.82
N VAL A 225 -24.82 -15.34 0.42
CA VAL A 225 -23.76 -16.22 0.93
C VAL A 225 -23.71 -17.53 0.13
N ALA A 226 -24.84 -18.09 -0.27
CA ALA A 226 -24.91 -19.30 -1.08
C ALA A 226 -24.29 -19.09 -2.47
N VAL A 227 -24.65 -18.01 -3.17
CA VAL A 227 -24.08 -17.65 -4.48
C VAL A 227 -22.57 -17.42 -4.38
N VAL A 228 -22.12 -16.63 -3.39
CA VAL A 228 -20.70 -16.37 -3.17
C VAL A 228 -19.96 -17.67 -2.81
N HIS A 229 -20.58 -18.54 -2.02
CA HIS A 229 -20.01 -19.85 -1.68
C HIS A 229 -19.91 -20.75 -2.92
N ALA A 230 -20.91 -20.78 -3.79
CA ALA A 230 -20.87 -21.54 -5.04
C ALA A 230 -19.77 -21.03 -5.98
N GLY A 231 -19.63 -19.71 -6.10
CA GLY A 231 -18.59 -19.05 -6.92
C GLY A 231 -17.20 -18.94 -6.26
N ARG A 232 -17.01 -19.44 -5.04
CA ARG A 232 -15.85 -19.09 -4.20
C ARG A 232 -14.48 -19.36 -4.85
N ARG A 233 -14.34 -20.42 -5.65
CA ARG A 233 -13.09 -20.76 -6.33
C ARG A 233 -12.78 -19.78 -7.47
N ARG A 234 -13.77 -19.47 -8.30
CA ARG A 234 -13.62 -18.47 -9.37
C ARG A 234 -13.35 -17.07 -8.83
N LEU A 235 -14.04 -16.71 -7.74
CA LEU A 235 -13.78 -15.44 -7.04
C LEU A 235 -12.36 -15.39 -6.48
N ASP A 236 -11.84 -16.51 -5.96
CA ASP A 236 -10.46 -16.58 -5.49
C ASP A 236 -9.42 -16.45 -6.62
N GLU A 237 -9.67 -17.10 -7.76
CA GLU A 237 -8.85 -16.96 -8.97
C GLU A 237 -8.87 -15.52 -9.50
N SER A 238 -10.05 -14.91 -9.55
CA SER A 238 -10.19 -13.50 -9.95
C SER A 238 -9.46 -12.56 -8.99
N ASP A 239 -9.53 -12.81 -7.67
CA ASP A 239 -8.80 -12.03 -6.67
C ASP A 239 -7.27 -12.15 -6.84
N LYS A 240 -6.75 -13.34 -7.20
CA LYS A 240 -5.33 -13.52 -7.54
C LYS A 240 -4.93 -12.72 -8.78
N HIS A 241 -5.75 -12.76 -9.84
CA HIS A 241 -5.49 -11.97 -11.05
C HIS A 241 -5.53 -10.47 -10.74
N LEU A 242 -6.54 -10.01 -10.02
CA LEU A 242 -6.65 -8.61 -9.61
C LEU A 242 -5.43 -8.20 -8.78
N ALA A 243 -4.97 -9.02 -7.84
CA ALA A 243 -3.78 -8.74 -7.04
C ALA A 243 -2.52 -8.53 -7.90
N ALA A 244 -2.39 -9.29 -9.00
CA ALA A 244 -1.27 -9.19 -9.94
C ALA A 244 -1.31 -7.97 -10.87
N LEU A 245 -2.46 -7.28 -11.01
CA LEU A 245 -2.58 -6.10 -11.86
C LEU A 245 -1.82 -4.89 -11.31
N ALA A 246 -1.41 -4.01 -12.22
CA ALA A 246 -0.88 -2.70 -11.88
C ALA A 246 -1.94 -1.83 -11.17
N HIS A 247 -1.49 -0.83 -10.41
CA HIS A 247 -2.38 -0.05 -9.56
C HIS A 247 -3.46 0.70 -10.36
N ASP A 248 -3.04 1.36 -11.43
CA ASP A 248 -3.91 2.02 -12.42
C ASP A 248 -4.95 1.07 -13.02
N GLN A 249 -4.54 -0.15 -13.36
CA GLN A 249 -5.44 -1.18 -13.89
C GLN A 249 -6.47 -1.64 -12.86
N LYS A 250 -6.09 -1.79 -11.58
CA LYS A 250 -7.00 -2.12 -10.47
C LYS A 250 -8.07 -1.03 -10.28
N VAL A 251 -7.65 0.23 -10.33
CA VAL A 251 -8.56 1.39 -10.22
C VAL A 251 -9.56 1.36 -11.38
N ASN A 252 -9.07 1.24 -12.62
CA ASN A 252 -9.90 1.22 -13.81
C ASN A 252 -10.90 0.05 -13.82
N ALA A 253 -10.46 -1.14 -13.42
CA ALA A 253 -11.32 -2.31 -13.32
C ALA A 253 -12.43 -2.13 -12.26
N THR A 254 -12.08 -1.57 -11.10
CA THR A 254 -13.03 -1.32 -10.01
C THR A 254 -14.08 -0.29 -10.41
N VAL A 255 -13.64 0.83 -11.00
CA VAL A 255 -14.53 1.89 -11.51
C VAL A 255 -15.41 1.34 -12.64
N GLY A 256 -14.83 0.60 -13.59
CA GLY A 256 -15.58 0.00 -14.69
C GLY A 256 -16.66 -0.97 -14.22
N LEU A 257 -16.34 -1.84 -13.26
CA LEU A 257 -17.31 -2.78 -12.68
C LEU A 257 -18.43 -2.04 -11.92
N PHE A 258 -18.10 -0.97 -11.20
CA PHE A 258 -19.08 -0.14 -10.51
C PHE A 258 -20.03 0.55 -11.50
N VAL A 259 -19.50 1.16 -12.56
CA VAL A 259 -20.31 1.82 -13.60
C VAL A 259 -21.21 0.80 -14.32
N ALA A 260 -20.67 -0.36 -14.70
CA ALA A 260 -21.46 -1.43 -15.32
C ALA A 260 -22.56 -1.95 -14.37
N GLY A 261 -22.23 -2.16 -13.10
CA GLY A 261 -23.19 -2.58 -12.07
C GLY A 261 -24.29 -1.55 -11.84
N MET A 262 -23.95 -0.26 -11.81
CA MET A 262 -24.92 0.84 -11.74
C MET A 262 -25.85 0.83 -12.97
N GLY A 263 -25.29 0.72 -14.18
CA GLY A 263 -26.09 0.68 -15.40
C GLY A 263 -27.07 -0.50 -15.42
N ALA A 264 -26.60 -1.69 -15.04
CA ALA A 264 -27.45 -2.87 -14.91
C ALA A 264 -28.54 -2.71 -13.85
N PHE A 265 -28.21 -2.10 -12.70
CA PHE A 265 -29.18 -1.81 -11.65
C PHE A 265 -30.27 -0.84 -12.12
N VAL A 266 -29.89 0.25 -12.78
CA VAL A 266 -30.84 1.23 -13.35
C VAL A 266 -31.78 0.57 -14.36
N LEU A 267 -31.23 -0.25 -15.27
CA LEU A 267 -32.03 -1.02 -16.22
C LEU A 267 -32.98 -2.00 -15.51
N PHE A 268 -32.54 -2.67 -14.46
CA PHE A 268 -33.38 -3.58 -13.68
C PHE A 268 -34.55 -2.86 -13.01
N ILE A 269 -34.31 -1.72 -12.35
CA ILE A 269 -35.37 -0.98 -11.65
C ILE A 269 -36.28 -0.19 -12.60
N SER A 270 -35.88 -0.03 -13.87
CA SER A 270 -36.60 0.79 -14.85
C SER A 270 -38.05 0.36 -15.05
N ASN A 271 -38.32 -0.95 -14.92
CA ASN A 271 -39.65 -1.55 -15.06
C ASN A 271 -40.39 -1.69 -13.72
N LEU A 272 -39.73 -1.41 -12.60
CA LEU A 272 -40.27 -1.63 -11.25
C LEU A 272 -40.78 -0.34 -10.61
N VAL A 273 -40.14 0.79 -10.92
CA VAL A 273 -40.41 2.07 -10.23
C VAL A 273 -40.38 3.23 -11.22
N SER A 274 -41.14 4.29 -10.96
CA SER A 274 -41.17 5.49 -11.80
C SER A 274 -39.81 6.20 -11.87
N TRP A 275 -39.58 6.99 -12.92
CA TRP A 275 -38.30 7.68 -13.16
C TRP A 275 -37.86 8.59 -12.00
N GLN A 276 -38.80 9.18 -11.25
CA GLN A 276 -38.50 10.01 -10.07
C GLN A 276 -37.79 9.21 -8.97
N TRP A 277 -38.27 7.99 -8.70
CA TRP A 277 -37.65 7.09 -7.73
C TRP A 277 -36.36 6.47 -8.23
N GLN A 278 -36.21 6.29 -9.55
CA GLN A 278 -34.95 5.89 -10.16
C GLN A 278 -33.87 6.97 -9.94
N LEU A 279 -34.20 8.25 -10.13
CA LEU A 279 -33.29 9.36 -9.85
C LEU A 279 -32.87 9.40 -8.37
N LEU A 280 -33.82 9.18 -7.45
CA LEU A 280 -33.50 9.10 -6.03
C LEU A 280 -32.56 7.93 -5.73
N ALA A 281 -32.83 6.74 -6.28
CA ALA A 281 -31.99 5.56 -6.09
C ALA A 281 -30.57 5.81 -6.63
N VAL A 282 -30.44 6.39 -7.83
CA VAL A 282 -29.14 6.76 -8.40
C VAL A 282 -28.45 7.81 -7.53
N ALA A 283 -29.16 8.83 -7.06
CA ALA A 283 -28.59 9.87 -6.18
C ALA A 283 -28.05 9.28 -4.86
N VAL A 284 -28.77 8.31 -4.27
CA VAL A 284 -28.31 7.60 -3.06
C VAL A 284 -27.06 6.77 -3.35
N ILE A 285 -27.03 6.01 -4.45
CA ILE A 285 -25.87 5.17 -4.79
C ILE A 285 -24.67 6.05 -5.14
N VAL A 286 -24.86 7.13 -5.91
CA VAL A 286 -23.80 8.10 -6.24
C VAL A 286 -23.31 8.81 -4.99
N GLY A 287 -24.20 9.26 -4.11
CA GLY A 287 -23.82 9.86 -2.82
C GLY A 287 -22.99 8.92 -1.96
N PHE A 288 -23.40 7.65 -1.86
CA PHE A 288 -22.62 6.62 -1.17
C PHE A 288 -21.27 6.39 -1.85
N ALA A 289 -21.22 6.31 -3.17
CA ALA A 289 -20.00 6.13 -3.94
C ALA A 289 -19.03 7.31 -3.84
N VAL A 290 -19.52 8.55 -3.69
CA VAL A 290 -18.68 9.72 -3.44
C VAL A 290 -18.08 9.67 -2.03
N LEU A 291 -18.90 9.35 -1.02
CA LEU A 291 -18.44 9.26 0.37
C LEU A 291 -17.43 8.13 0.58
N GLU A 292 -17.73 6.94 0.08
CA GLU A 292 -16.82 5.79 0.15
C GLU A 292 -15.67 5.89 -0.85
N GLY A 293 -15.90 6.50 -2.01
CA GLY A 293 -14.87 6.76 -3.01
C GLY A 293 -13.79 7.70 -2.51
N ASP A 294 -14.16 8.77 -1.80
CA ASP A 294 -13.18 9.67 -1.16
C ASP A 294 -12.37 8.97 -0.06
N ARG A 295 -13.02 8.13 0.77
CA ARG A 295 -12.32 7.29 1.75
C ARG A 295 -11.35 6.32 1.08
N TRP A 296 -11.81 5.61 0.06
CA TRP A 296 -11.01 4.67 -0.71
C TRP A 296 -9.83 5.36 -1.40
N MET A 297 -10.04 6.53 -2.02
CA MET A 297 -8.97 7.32 -2.64
C MET A 297 -7.92 7.79 -1.61
N ARG A 298 -8.34 8.16 -0.39
CA ARG A 298 -7.41 8.52 0.70
C ARG A 298 -6.58 7.33 1.18
N ASP A 299 -7.22 6.18 1.37
CA ASP A 299 -6.53 4.94 1.75
C ASP A 299 -5.56 4.48 0.65
N GLN A 300 -5.93 4.65 -0.63
CA GLN A 300 -5.08 4.36 -1.78
C GLN A 300 -3.83 5.24 -1.82
N ARG A 301 -3.99 6.58 -1.69
CA ARG A 301 -2.85 7.52 -1.66
C ARG A 301 -1.85 7.21 -0.54
N ASN A 302 -2.33 6.78 0.62
CA ASN A 302 -1.47 6.37 1.72
C ASN A 302 -0.80 5.01 1.48
N GLY A 303 -1.45 4.14 0.70
CA GLY A 303 -0.95 2.84 0.27
C GLY A 303 0.07 2.91 -0.88
N GLU A 304 0.35 4.07 -1.47
CA GLU A 304 1.32 4.20 -2.57
C GLU A 304 2.79 4.29 -2.12
N ARG A 305 3.06 4.52 -0.82
CA ARG A 305 4.43 4.63 -0.32
C ARG A 305 5.07 3.24 -0.23
N TRP A 306 5.96 2.94 -1.17
CA TRP A 306 6.84 1.78 -1.11
C TRP A 306 8.12 2.12 -0.31
N PRO A 307 8.57 1.26 0.61
CA PRO A 307 7.91 0.04 1.08
C PRO A 307 6.72 0.34 2.02
N TYR A 308 5.69 -0.50 1.99
CA TYR A 308 4.42 -0.24 2.69
C TYR A 308 4.58 -0.17 4.21
N PRO A 309 4.44 1.00 4.86
CA PRO A 309 4.62 1.11 6.32
C PRO A 309 3.50 0.40 7.09
N ARG A 310 2.30 0.30 6.51
CA ARG A 310 1.13 -0.34 7.11
C ARG A 310 0.56 -1.34 6.12
N LEU A 311 0.61 -2.63 6.47
CA LEU A 311 -0.07 -3.69 5.73
C LEU A 311 -1.33 -4.15 6.47
N ALA A 312 -2.49 -4.10 5.81
CA ALA A 312 -3.72 -4.58 6.43
C ALA A 312 -3.74 -6.12 6.48
N PRO A 313 -4.16 -6.75 7.61
CA PRO A 313 -4.22 -8.20 7.74
C PRO A 313 -5.48 -8.76 7.05
N ASN A 314 -5.53 -8.66 5.72
CA ASN A 314 -6.58 -9.21 4.88
C ASN A 314 -6.00 -9.96 3.65
N PRO A 315 -6.71 -10.96 3.09
CA PRO A 315 -6.22 -11.77 1.97
C PRO A 315 -5.75 -10.96 0.75
N ALA A 316 -6.50 -9.93 0.36
CA ALA A 316 -6.21 -9.14 -0.83
C ALA A 316 -4.95 -8.27 -0.66
N ALA A 317 -4.74 -7.69 0.52
CA ALA A 317 -3.55 -6.90 0.84
C ALA A 317 -2.28 -7.77 0.85
N VAL A 318 -2.34 -8.97 1.44
CA VAL A 318 -1.23 -9.93 1.43
C VAL A 318 -0.86 -10.32 -0.01
N ARG A 319 -1.85 -10.71 -0.82
CA ARG A 319 -1.63 -11.05 -2.25
C ARG A 319 -1.07 -9.86 -3.03
N GLY A 320 -1.63 -8.68 -2.82
CA GLY A 320 -1.18 -7.45 -3.48
C GLY A 320 0.26 -7.09 -3.13
N ALA A 321 0.67 -7.25 -1.87
CA ALA A 321 2.05 -7.02 -1.44
C ALA A 321 3.03 -8.01 -2.07
N LEU A 322 2.69 -9.31 -2.10
CA LEU A 322 3.51 -10.34 -2.75
C LEU A 322 3.66 -10.08 -4.26
N ALA A 323 2.56 -9.77 -4.93
CA ALA A 323 2.57 -9.43 -6.35
C ALA A 323 3.39 -8.15 -6.64
N HIS A 324 3.35 -7.16 -5.74
CA HIS A 324 4.21 -5.98 -5.86
C HIS A 324 5.69 -6.35 -5.72
N VAL A 325 6.05 -7.14 -4.70
CA VAL A 325 7.42 -7.62 -4.49
C VAL A 325 7.94 -8.33 -5.74
N GLU A 326 7.16 -9.28 -6.27
CA GLU A 326 7.52 -10.02 -7.48
C GLU A 326 7.73 -9.10 -8.69
N ARG A 327 6.80 -8.16 -8.92
CA ARG A 327 6.92 -7.18 -10.00
C ARG A 327 8.17 -6.31 -9.82
N PHE A 328 8.38 -5.75 -8.63
CA PHE A 328 9.53 -4.90 -8.30
C PHE A 328 10.87 -5.61 -8.56
N MET A 329 10.98 -6.88 -8.18
CA MET A 329 12.16 -7.70 -8.45
C MET A 329 12.33 -8.02 -9.94
N SER A 330 11.22 -8.24 -10.67
CA SER A 330 11.26 -8.56 -12.10
C SER A 330 11.66 -7.37 -12.98
N GLU A 331 11.17 -6.17 -12.67
CA GLU A 331 11.42 -4.95 -13.46
C GLU A 331 12.86 -4.42 -13.32
N ARG A 332 13.55 -4.73 -12.22
CA ARG A 332 14.87 -4.17 -11.88
C ARG A 332 16.05 -5.12 -12.05
N ARG A 333 15.92 -6.16 -12.89
CA ARG A 333 17.03 -7.04 -13.29
C ARG A 333 18.13 -6.26 -14.04
N PRO A 334 19.43 -6.62 -13.95
CA PRO A 334 19.95 -7.93 -13.51
C PRO A 334 20.29 -8.08 -12.02
N LEU A 335 20.48 -7.01 -11.25
CA LEU A 335 20.90 -7.10 -9.84
C LEU A 335 20.34 -5.94 -9.00
N LEU A 336 19.65 -6.27 -7.92
CA LEU A 336 19.15 -5.32 -6.93
C LEU A 336 20.28 -4.77 -6.05
N THR A 337 20.15 -3.50 -5.70
CA THR A 337 21.01 -2.83 -4.72
C THR A 337 20.69 -3.27 -3.29
N ARG A 338 21.56 -2.97 -2.32
CA ARG A 338 21.42 -3.45 -0.94
C ARG A 338 20.11 -3.02 -0.30
N ALA A 339 19.66 -1.77 -0.46
CA ALA A 339 18.38 -1.39 0.15
C ALA A 339 17.17 -1.53 -0.74
N GLN A 340 17.32 -1.81 -2.04
CA GLN A 340 16.23 -2.48 -2.74
C GLN A 340 15.98 -3.87 -2.14
N ARG A 341 17.04 -4.60 -1.76
CA ARG A 341 16.91 -5.85 -0.99
C ARG A 341 16.31 -5.62 0.39
N GLU A 342 16.78 -4.63 1.16
CA GLU A 342 16.20 -4.34 2.48
C GLU A 342 14.73 -3.89 2.41
N GLN A 343 14.32 -3.14 1.37
CA GLN A 343 12.91 -2.81 1.11
C GLN A 343 12.06 -4.05 0.82
N VAL A 344 12.59 -4.99 0.03
CA VAL A 344 11.91 -6.26 -0.25
C VAL A 344 11.79 -7.10 1.03
N GLU A 345 12.87 -7.25 1.80
CA GLU A 345 12.83 -7.98 3.07
C GLU A 345 11.85 -7.35 4.06
N PHE A 346 11.83 -6.01 4.14
CA PHE A 346 10.85 -5.29 4.95
C PHE A 346 9.41 -5.61 4.53
N ALA A 347 9.11 -5.58 3.23
CA ALA A 347 7.79 -5.90 2.70
C ALA A 347 7.41 -7.36 2.96
N LEU A 348 8.34 -8.31 2.79
CA LEU A 348 8.12 -9.73 3.10
C LEU A 348 7.88 -9.95 4.60
N ALA A 349 8.60 -9.26 5.48
CA ALA A 349 8.37 -9.30 6.93
C ALA A 349 6.99 -8.74 7.32
N GLN A 350 6.50 -7.69 6.62
CA GLN A 350 5.12 -7.21 6.79
C GLN A 350 4.10 -8.27 6.38
N VAL A 351 4.35 -8.97 5.28
CA VAL A 351 3.49 -10.06 4.79
C VAL A 351 3.42 -11.20 5.81
N GLU A 352 4.55 -11.64 6.36
CA GLU A 352 4.60 -12.68 7.41
C GLU A 352 3.79 -12.26 8.63
N TRP A 353 4.00 -11.05 9.14
CA TRP A 353 3.21 -10.51 10.24
C TRP A 353 1.70 -10.51 9.94
N ALA A 354 1.30 -10.11 8.72
CA ALA A 354 -0.10 -10.08 8.33
C ALA A 354 -0.69 -11.50 8.21
N VAL A 355 0.10 -12.48 7.77
CA VAL A 355 -0.28 -13.90 7.70
C VAL A 355 -0.48 -14.49 9.10
N ASP A 356 0.42 -14.20 10.05
CA ASP A 356 0.27 -14.63 11.44
C ASP A 356 -1.03 -14.07 12.04
N ARG A 357 -1.33 -12.79 11.79
CA ARG A 357 -2.61 -12.19 12.20
C ARG A 357 -3.81 -12.84 11.51
N LEU A 358 -3.70 -13.21 10.23
CA LEU A 358 -4.76 -13.96 9.56
C LEU A 358 -4.96 -15.36 10.16
N ALA A 359 -3.88 -16.02 10.59
CA ALA A 359 -3.94 -17.32 11.24
C ALA A 359 -4.63 -17.23 12.61
N GLU A 360 -4.31 -16.21 13.42
CA GLU A 360 -5.03 -15.91 14.67
C GLU A 360 -6.53 -15.68 14.42
N LEU A 361 -6.85 -14.90 13.39
CA LEU A 361 -8.24 -14.64 12.98
C LEU A 361 -8.96 -15.89 12.45
N CYS A 362 -8.23 -16.92 11.99
CA CYS A 362 -8.78 -18.23 11.61
C CYS A 362 -9.01 -19.16 12.79
N ALA A 363 -8.33 -18.91 13.91
CA ALA A 363 -8.43 -19.67 15.15
C ALA A 363 -9.57 -19.18 16.07
N LEU A 364 -10.12 -18.01 15.80
CA LEU A 364 -11.25 -17.47 16.56
C LEU A 364 -12.45 -18.43 16.61
N SER A 365 -13.11 -18.45 17.75
CA SER A 365 -14.39 -19.13 17.91
C SER A 365 -15.47 -18.44 17.05
N ARG A 366 -16.57 -19.14 16.77
CA ARG A 366 -17.74 -18.55 16.08
C ARG A 366 -18.26 -17.30 16.80
N TRP A 367 -18.23 -17.32 18.13
CA TRP A 367 -18.71 -16.22 18.96
C TRP A 367 -17.79 -15.00 18.88
N ASP A 368 -16.49 -15.21 18.99
CA ASP A 368 -15.51 -14.12 18.90
C ASP A 368 -15.45 -13.52 17.50
N TRP A 369 -15.55 -14.37 16.48
CA TRP A 369 -15.70 -13.93 15.09
C TRP A 369 -16.92 -13.02 14.95
N TRP A 370 -18.07 -13.46 15.45
CA TRP A 370 -19.31 -12.72 15.35
C TRP A 370 -19.22 -11.36 16.06
N ARG A 371 -18.64 -11.31 17.28
CA ARG A 371 -18.42 -10.05 18.03
C ARG A 371 -17.44 -9.09 17.37
N ARG A 372 -16.48 -9.58 16.60
CA ARG A 372 -15.48 -8.76 15.90
C ARG A 372 -15.90 -8.39 14.47
N SER A 373 -16.96 -9.03 13.95
CA SER A 373 -17.55 -8.70 12.65
C SER A 373 -18.37 -7.41 12.71
N ALA A 374 -18.71 -6.82 11.55
CA ALA A 374 -19.38 -5.52 11.48
C ALA A 374 -20.80 -5.57 12.11
N VAL A 375 -20.96 -5.07 13.33
CA VAL A 375 -22.18 -5.16 14.19
C VAL A 375 -23.51 -4.80 13.53
N TRP A 376 -23.54 -3.91 12.55
CA TRP A 376 -24.79 -3.47 11.93
C TRP A 376 -25.51 -4.59 11.17
N LEU A 377 -24.78 -5.41 10.42
CA LEU A 377 -25.38 -6.51 9.65
C LEU A 377 -26.00 -7.59 10.56
N PRO A 378 -25.31 -8.09 11.60
CA PRO A 378 -25.90 -8.99 12.59
C PRO A 378 -27.05 -8.38 13.38
N ALA A 379 -26.97 -7.11 13.77
CA ALA A 379 -28.03 -6.45 14.54
C ALA A 379 -29.32 -6.33 13.73
N VAL A 380 -29.24 -5.93 12.46
CA VAL A 380 -30.40 -5.88 11.54
C VAL A 380 -30.97 -7.29 11.32
N HIS A 381 -30.11 -8.29 11.11
CA HIS A 381 -30.55 -9.66 10.89
C HIS A 381 -31.25 -10.26 12.13
N LEU A 382 -30.76 -9.93 13.33
CA LEU A 382 -31.39 -10.33 14.58
C LEU A 382 -32.67 -9.56 14.88
N LEU A 383 -32.73 -8.27 14.54
CA LEU A 383 -33.97 -7.48 14.59
C LEU A 383 -35.07 -8.15 13.77
N LEU A 384 -34.78 -8.52 12.51
CA LEU A 384 -35.74 -9.18 11.63
C LEU A 384 -36.20 -10.53 12.18
N LEU A 385 -35.26 -11.38 12.64
CA LEU A 385 -35.59 -12.66 13.27
C LEU A 385 -36.48 -12.47 14.51
N ALA A 386 -36.11 -11.56 15.39
CA ALA A 386 -36.86 -11.24 16.60
C ALA A 386 -38.26 -10.68 16.28
N SER A 387 -38.39 -9.88 15.22
CA SER A 387 -39.68 -9.38 14.72
C SER A 387 -40.59 -10.50 14.23
N VAL A 388 -40.08 -11.52 13.55
CA VAL A 388 -40.88 -12.70 13.17
C VAL A 388 -41.43 -13.40 14.42
N VAL A 389 -40.59 -13.58 15.44
CA VAL A 389 -41.00 -14.20 16.72
C VAL A 389 -42.02 -13.32 17.46
N GLY A 390 -41.79 -12.01 17.52
CA GLY A 390 -42.71 -11.05 18.14
C GLY A 390 -44.08 -11.03 17.46
N CYS A 391 -44.12 -11.08 16.12
CA CYS A 391 -45.37 -11.22 15.36
C CYS A 391 -46.09 -12.53 15.68
N ALA A 392 -45.36 -13.64 15.76
CA ALA A 392 -45.94 -14.96 16.04
C ALA A 392 -46.52 -15.03 17.46
N VAL A 393 -45.78 -14.57 18.47
CA VAL A 393 -46.26 -14.51 19.87
C VAL A 393 -47.48 -13.61 19.96
N GLY A 394 -47.42 -12.43 19.34
CA GLY A 394 -48.56 -11.53 19.25
C GLY A 394 -49.78 -12.23 18.65
N ALA A 395 -49.67 -12.74 17.42
CA ALA A 395 -50.79 -13.39 16.75
C ALA A 395 -51.45 -14.50 17.60
N VAL A 396 -50.67 -15.28 18.35
CA VAL A 396 -51.19 -16.28 19.30
C VAL A 396 -52.01 -15.63 20.43
N VAL A 397 -51.54 -14.51 21.00
CA VAL A 397 -52.26 -13.75 22.03
C VAL A 397 -53.58 -13.16 21.50
N GLU A 398 -53.60 -12.69 20.24
CA GLU A 398 -54.82 -12.19 19.57
C GLU A 398 -55.78 -13.32 19.14
N GLY A 399 -55.43 -14.60 19.35
CA GLY A 399 -56.29 -15.72 18.98
C GLY A 399 -56.18 -16.17 17.52
N ALA A 400 -54.95 -16.28 16.98
CA ALA A 400 -54.67 -16.72 15.60
C ALA A 400 -55.27 -18.07 15.16
N GLY A 401 -55.85 -18.87 16.06
CA GLY A 401 -56.67 -20.05 15.73
C GLY A 401 -55.99 -21.01 14.74
N SER A 402 -56.57 -21.12 13.54
CA SER A 402 -56.13 -22.01 12.45
C SER A 402 -54.79 -21.61 11.81
N TYR A 403 -54.27 -20.41 12.05
CA TYR A 403 -53.00 -19.93 11.46
C TYR A 403 -51.75 -20.26 12.29
N THR A 404 -51.92 -20.90 13.45
CA THR A 404 -50.82 -21.25 14.37
C THR A 404 -49.70 -22.06 13.70
N TRP A 405 -50.04 -23.00 12.81
CA TRP A 405 -49.04 -23.79 12.09
C TRP A 405 -48.21 -22.95 11.09
N LEU A 406 -48.81 -21.94 10.45
CA LEU A 406 -48.09 -21.02 9.56
C LEU A 406 -47.09 -20.18 10.34
N LEU A 407 -47.44 -19.74 11.55
CA LEU A 407 -46.55 -19.01 12.43
C LEU A 407 -45.36 -19.86 12.88
N VAL A 408 -45.62 -21.12 13.27
CA VAL A 408 -44.56 -22.08 13.60
C VAL A 408 -43.63 -22.28 12.41
N ALA A 409 -44.18 -22.49 11.20
CA ALA A 409 -43.38 -22.64 9.99
C ALA A 409 -42.54 -21.38 9.70
N ALA A 410 -43.11 -20.19 9.86
CA ALA A 410 -42.40 -18.92 9.66
C ALA A 410 -41.24 -18.74 10.64
N VAL A 411 -41.45 -19.02 11.92
CA VAL A 411 -40.39 -18.93 12.95
C VAL A 411 -39.29 -19.95 12.68
N VAL A 412 -39.65 -21.21 12.37
CA VAL A 412 -38.67 -22.25 12.03
C VAL A 412 -37.85 -21.85 10.80
N ALA A 413 -38.50 -21.35 9.74
CA ALA A 413 -37.83 -20.88 8.54
C ALA A 413 -36.89 -19.70 8.82
N ALA A 414 -37.33 -18.72 9.62
CA ALA A 414 -36.52 -17.57 10.01
C ALA A 414 -35.28 -17.98 10.81
N VAL A 415 -35.45 -18.84 11.83
CA VAL A 415 -34.34 -19.37 12.64
C VAL A 415 -33.36 -20.16 11.76
N ALA A 416 -33.87 -21.04 10.89
CA ALA A 416 -33.04 -21.80 9.97
C ALA A 416 -32.24 -20.88 9.02
N CYS A 417 -32.90 -19.89 8.40
CA CYS A 417 -32.23 -18.90 7.55
C CYS A 417 -31.13 -18.17 8.29
N HIS A 418 -31.41 -17.73 9.53
CA HIS A 418 -30.43 -17.04 10.36
C HIS A 418 -29.21 -17.91 10.67
N LEU A 419 -29.42 -19.10 11.23
CA LEU A 419 -28.35 -20.00 11.64
C LEU A 419 -27.48 -20.44 10.45
N VAL A 420 -28.12 -20.78 9.32
CA VAL A 420 -27.39 -21.19 8.11
C VAL A 420 -26.61 -20.02 7.53
N THR A 421 -27.17 -18.82 7.46
CA THR A 421 -26.47 -17.64 6.96
C THR A 421 -25.22 -17.35 7.78
N VAL A 422 -25.35 -17.33 9.11
CA VAL A 422 -24.24 -17.05 10.02
C VAL A 422 -23.16 -18.13 9.93
N ASP A 423 -23.52 -19.41 9.94
CA ASP A 423 -22.57 -20.52 9.82
C ASP A 423 -21.84 -20.50 8.46
N ARG A 424 -22.57 -20.28 7.35
CA ARG A 424 -21.98 -20.25 6.01
C ARG A 424 -21.08 -19.02 5.81
N ALA A 425 -21.47 -17.85 6.33
CA ALA A 425 -20.65 -16.66 6.29
C ALA A 425 -19.33 -16.86 7.07
N HIS A 426 -19.41 -17.43 8.27
CA HIS A 426 -18.24 -17.77 9.08
C HIS A 426 -17.30 -18.75 8.35
N ARG A 427 -17.85 -19.86 7.81
CA ARG A 427 -17.06 -20.85 7.07
C ARG A 427 -16.42 -20.26 5.81
N LEU A 428 -17.15 -19.43 5.07
CA LEU A 428 -16.64 -18.79 3.86
C LEU A 428 -15.48 -17.84 4.19
N GLN A 429 -15.62 -17.01 5.21
CA GLN A 429 -14.56 -16.07 5.60
C GLN A 429 -13.33 -16.82 6.13
N ARG A 430 -13.53 -17.87 6.94
CA ARG A 430 -12.45 -18.74 7.41
C ARG A 430 -11.72 -19.42 6.24
N TRP A 431 -12.46 -19.93 5.26
CA TRP A 431 -11.88 -20.53 4.06
C TRP A 431 -11.02 -19.53 3.28
N ARG A 432 -11.53 -18.31 3.01
CA ARG A 432 -10.78 -17.27 2.28
C ARG A 432 -9.45 -16.92 2.95
N ARG A 433 -9.47 -16.78 4.28
CA ARG A 433 -8.25 -16.50 5.06
C ARG A 433 -7.28 -17.67 5.03
N ARG A 434 -7.77 -18.89 5.24
CA ARG A 434 -6.95 -20.11 5.26
C ARG A 434 -6.23 -20.35 3.94
N VAL A 435 -6.90 -20.15 2.80
CA VAL A 435 -6.26 -20.28 1.47
C VAL A 435 -5.01 -19.40 1.33
N VAL A 436 -5.01 -18.20 1.90
CA VAL A 436 -3.85 -17.32 1.89
C VAL A 436 -2.81 -17.74 2.92
N VAL A 437 -3.25 -18.02 4.16
CA VAL A 437 -2.35 -18.47 5.24
C VAL A 437 -1.56 -19.71 4.86
N ASP A 438 -2.19 -20.66 4.18
CA ASP A 438 -1.55 -21.92 3.80
C ASP A 438 -0.58 -21.74 2.60
N ALA A 439 -0.86 -20.80 1.69
CA ALA A 439 -0.09 -20.60 0.46
C ALA A 439 1.09 -19.62 0.63
N THR A 440 0.94 -18.60 1.47
CA THR A 440 1.91 -17.48 1.56
C THR A 440 3.30 -17.88 2.07
N PRO A 441 3.48 -18.77 3.06
CA PRO A 441 4.83 -19.11 3.53
C PRO A 441 5.75 -19.66 2.44
N ALA A 442 5.24 -20.54 1.57
CA ALA A 442 6.00 -21.09 0.45
C ALA A 442 6.32 -20.01 -0.62
N GLU A 443 5.40 -19.07 -0.81
CA GLU A 443 5.58 -17.92 -1.70
C GLU A 443 6.70 -16.99 -1.22
N VAL A 444 6.67 -16.61 0.06
CA VAL A 444 7.68 -15.76 0.69
C VAL A 444 9.06 -16.40 0.58
N GLU A 445 9.16 -17.70 0.87
CA GLU A 445 10.41 -18.45 0.75
C GLU A 445 10.93 -18.47 -0.69
N ARG A 446 10.05 -18.66 -1.68
CA ARG A 446 10.44 -18.58 -3.10
C ARG A 446 10.99 -17.19 -3.44
N LEU A 447 10.31 -16.13 -3.02
CA LEU A 447 10.72 -14.75 -3.31
C LEU A 447 12.05 -14.41 -2.62
N ARG A 448 12.30 -14.89 -1.39
CA ARG A 448 13.60 -14.72 -0.71
C ARG A 448 14.74 -15.45 -1.42
N LYS A 449 14.50 -16.65 -1.96
CA LYS A 449 15.50 -17.37 -2.77
C LYS A 449 15.85 -16.58 -4.03
N VAL A 450 14.85 -16.11 -4.76
CA VAL A 450 15.06 -15.25 -5.94
C VAL A 450 15.80 -13.97 -5.54
N LEU A 451 15.41 -13.33 -4.43
CA LEU A 451 16.07 -12.15 -3.91
C LEU A 451 17.56 -12.40 -3.61
N ALA A 452 17.89 -13.56 -3.02
CA ALA A 452 19.27 -13.93 -2.73
C ALA A 452 20.12 -14.13 -3.99
N GLU A 453 19.52 -14.61 -5.08
CA GLU A 453 20.19 -14.76 -6.39
C GLU A 453 20.40 -13.41 -7.09
N ILE A 454 19.43 -12.50 -6.99
CA ILE A 454 19.45 -11.21 -7.70
C ILE A 454 19.97 -10.05 -6.84
N SER A 455 20.51 -10.30 -5.65
CA SER A 455 21.05 -9.24 -4.78
C SER A 455 22.35 -9.66 -4.11
N ILE A 456 23.23 -8.68 -3.87
CA ILE A 456 24.49 -8.91 -3.15
C ILE A 456 24.16 -9.07 -1.66
N PRO A 457 24.62 -10.14 -0.97
CA PRO A 457 24.42 -10.29 0.46
C PRO A 457 25.09 -9.13 1.22
N PRO A 458 24.51 -8.69 2.36
CA PRO A 458 25.17 -7.69 3.20
C PRO A 458 26.57 -8.20 3.57
N ALA A 459 27.57 -7.30 3.55
CA ALA A 459 28.88 -7.63 4.09
C ALA A 459 28.67 -8.19 5.50
N ALA A 460 29.22 -9.37 5.78
CA ALA A 460 29.22 -9.93 7.12
C ALA A 460 29.73 -8.82 8.05
N ARG A 461 28.94 -8.45 9.07
CA ARG A 461 29.48 -7.60 10.13
C ARG A 461 30.72 -8.33 10.59
N GLN A 462 31.89 -7.71 10.43
CA GLN A 462 33.04 -8.10 11.22
C GLN A 462 32.56 -7.89 12.65
N GLU A 463 32.17 -8.97 13.31
CA GLU A 463 32.08 -9.01 14.74
C GLU A 463 33.46 -8.57 15.19
N THR A 464 33.56 -7.34 15.67
CA THR A 464 34.72 -6.88 16.42
C THR A 464 34.76 -7.81 17.63
N GLU A 465 35.52 -8.90 17.50
CA GLU A 465 36.01 -9.69 18.62
C GLU A 465 36.69 -8.69 19.56
N GLY A 466 35.98 -8.37 20.64
CA GLY A 466 36.48 -7.59 21.76
C GLY A 466 36.77 -8.53 22.92
#